data_AF-A0A432KHK0-F1
#
_entry.id   AF-A0A432KHK0-F1
#
_cell.length_a   1.000
_cell.length_b   1.000
_cell.length_c   1.000
_cell.angle_alpha   90.00
_cell.angle_beta   90.00
_cell.angle_gamma   90.00
#
_symmetry.space_group_name_H-M   'P 1'
#
loop_
_entity.id
_entity.type
_entity.pdbx_description
1 polymer ?
#
loop_
_entity_poly.entity_id
_entity_poly.type
_entity_poly.pdbx_seq_one_letter_code
_entity_poly.pdbx_strand_id
1 'polypeptide(L)'
;MNNFNIIQTKLEQFIRKYYTNELIKGAILFFSIGLLYLIITLLIEYFLWLNSGLRTVLFWLFIAVEVGLFIKFIALPLAKLFKLQKGINYKQASAIIGNHFPEVNDKLLNVLQLKETNDNSELLLASIDQKAEELSPIPFNFAINFKHNTKYLKYAVIPITILLISFVLGKTNWFTDSYKRVVNYQTAYEPP
;
A
#
# COMPACT_ATOMS: atom_id res chain seq x y z
N MET A 1 7.41 34.11 -8.08
CA MET A 1 7.26 32.64 -8.07
C MET A 1 6.18 32.32 -9.11
N ASN A 2 6.46 31.53 -10.14
CA ASN A 2 5.50 31.25 -11.22
C ASN A 2 4.32 30.40 -10.67
N ASN A 3 3.06 30.78 -10.95
CA ASN A 3 1.87 30.09 -10.44
C ASN A 3 1.83 28.62 -10.89
N PHE A 4 2.40 28.30 -12.05
CA PHE A 4 2.56 26.93 -12.52
C PHE A 4 3.41 26.07 -11.58
N ASN A 5 4.48 26.62 -10.99
CA ASN A 5 5.33 25.87 -10.05
C ASN A 5 4.56 25.52 -8.76
N ILE A 6 3.59 26.34 -8.36
CA ILE A 6 2.70 26.06 -7.23
C ILE A 6 1.82 24.86 -7.57
N ILE A 7 1.23 24.83 -8.77
CA ILE A 7 0.41 23.71 -9.25
C ILE A 7 1.23 22.42 -9.36
N GLN A 8 2.46 22.48 -9.89
CA GLN A 8 3.36 21.31 -9.92
C GLN A 8 3.64 20.79 -8.51
N THR A 9 3.96 21.68 -7.56
CA THR A 9 4.20 21.30 -6.17
C THR A 9 2.97 20.61 -5.55
N LYS A 10 1.77 21.13 -5.81
CA LYS A 10 0.51 20.51 -5.36
C LYS A 10 0.26 19.15 -6.00
N LEU A 11 0.57 18.99 -7.30
CA LEU A 11 0.49 17.70 -7.98
C LEU A 11 1.44 16.68 -7.37
N GLU A 12 2.68 17.08 -7.06
CA GLU A 12 3.63 16.19 -6.37
C GLU A 12 3.17 15.80 -4.97
N GLN A 13 2.61 16.75 -4.21
CA GLN A 13 2.02 16.46 -2.89
C GLN A 13 0.85 15.47 -3.02
N PHE A 14 -0.02 15.65 -4.01
CA PHE A 14 -1.11 14.73 -4.29
C PHE A 14 -0.58 13.33 -4.64
N ILE A 15 0.40 13.21 -5.53
CA ILE A 15 1.00 11.93 -5.91
C ILE A 15 1.62 11.23 -4.69
N ARG A 16 2.35 11.98 -3.85
CA ARG A 16 2.91 11.44 -2.60
C ARG A 16 1.80 10.95 -1.67
N LYS A 17 0.73 11.72 -1.52
CA LYS A 17 -0.42 11.34 -0.69
C LYS A 17 -1.15 10.12 -1.24
N TYR A 18 -1.29 10.02 -2.56
CA TYR A 18 -1.88 8.88 -3.26
C TYR A 18 -1.12 7.58 -2.95
N TYR A 19 0.21 7.59 -3.11
CA TYR A 19 1.02 6.40 -2.81
C TYR A 19 1.13 6.11 -1.32
N THR A 20 1.08 7.13 -0.47
CA THR A 20 0.97 6.93 0.99
C THR A 20 -0.33 6.21 1.33
N ASN A 21 -1.45 6.56 0.67
CA ASN A 21 -2.72 5.87 0.85
C ASN A 21 -2.68 4.41 0.35
N GLU A 22 -2.07 4.17 -0.82
CA GLU A 22 -1.84 2.82 -1.36
C GLU A 22 -1.00 1.97 -0.39
N LEU A 23 0.05 2.56 0.19
CA LEU A 23 0.92 1.92 1.18
C LEU A 23 0.19 1.62 2.50
N ILE A 24 -0.59 2.55 3.04
CA ILE A 24 -1.37 2.30 4.27
C ILE A 24 -2.33 1.13 4.07
N LYS A 25 -3.08 1.13 2.97
CA LYS A 25 -3.96 0.01 2.59
C LYS A 25 -3.15 -1.28 2.43
N GLY A 26 -2.03 -1.21 1.72
CA GLY A 26 -1.14 -2.35 1.49
C GLY A 26 -0.60 -2.94 2.79
N ALA A 27 -0.13 -2.11 3.72
CA ALA A 27 0.34 -2.54 5.03
C ALA A 27 -0.76 -3.23 5.84
N ILE A 28 -1.98 -2.67 5.89
CA ILE A 28 -3.11 -3.31 6.58
C ILE A 28 -3.39 -4.70 5.99
N LEU A 29 -3.42 -4.82 4.66
CA LEU A 29 -3.64 -6.10 3.98
C LEU A 29 -2.49 -7.08 4.19
N PHE A 30 -1.25 -6.62 4.13
CA PHE A 30 -0.04 -7.43 4.37
C PHE A 30 -0.09 -8.04 5.76
N PHE A 31 -0.28 -7.24 6.80
CA PHE A 31 -0.35 -7.77 8.17
C PHE A 31 -1.59 -8.63 8.40
N SER A 32 -2.74 -8.29 7.81
CA SER A 32 -3.96 -9.10 7.98
C SER A 32 -3.82 -10.49 7.34
N ILE A 33 -3.37 -10.53 6.08
CA ILE A 33 -3.24 -11.77 5.32
C ILE A 33 -2.04 -12.58 5.80
N GLY A 34 -0.90 -11.94 6.02
CA GLY A 34 0.32 -12.59 6.50
C GLY A 34 0.14 -13.19 7.88
N LEU A 35 -0.50 -12.46 8.82
CA LEU A 35 -0.79 -13.02 10.14
C LEU A 35 -1.77 -14.20 10.07
N LEU A 36 -2.82 -14.10 9.24
CA LEU A 36 -3.76 -15.21 9.06
C LEU A 36 -3.06 -16.43 8.45
N TYR A 37 -2.22 -16.22 7.45
CA TYR A 37 -1.46 -17.28 6.80
C TYR A 37 -0.45 -17.93 7.75
N LEU A 38 0.25 -17.14 8.58
CA LEU A 38 1.09 -17.65 9.66
C LEU A 38 0.29 -18.54 10.61
N ILE A 39 -0.88 -18.08 11.08
CA ILE A 39 -1.75 -18.87 11.96
C ILE A 39 -2.12 -20.20 11.31
N ILE A 40 -2.54 -20.20 10.04
CA ILE A 40 -2.88 -21.42 9.30
C ILE A 40 -1.67 -22.36 9.23
N THR A 41 -0.50 -21.84 8.88
CA THR A 41 0.76 -22.61 8.82
C THR A 41 1.08 -23.28 10.15
N LEU A 42 0.94 -22.55 11.26
CA LEU A 42 1.17 -23.10 12.60
C LEU A 42 0.11 -24.14 13.00
N LEU A 43 -1.17 -23.93 12.64
CA LEU A 43 -2.23 -24.89 12.92
C LEU A 43 -2.05 -26.19 12.13
N ILE A 44 -1.69 -26.11 10.85
CA ILE A 44 -1.34 -27.28 10.02
C ILE A 44 -0.23 -28.08 10.72
N GLU A 45 0.82 -27.39 11.18
CA GLU A 45 1.93 -28.04 11.87
C GLU A 45 1.49 -28.67 13.20
N TYR A 46 0.67 -27.98 13.99
CA TYR A 46 0.16 -28.44 15.27
C TYR A 46 -0.69 -29.71 15.14
N PHE A 47 -1.62 -29.75 14.18
CA PHE A 47 -2.55 -30.87 14.03
C PHE A 47 -1.96 -32.06 13.28
N LEU A 48 -1.06 -31.83 12.32
CA LEU A 48 -0.51 -32.90 11.47
C LEU A 48 0.81 -33.48 11.96
N TRP A 49 1.40 -32.92 13.01
CA TRP A 49 2.69 -33.35 13.57
C TRP A 49 3.75 -33.60 12.49
N LEU A 50 4.03 -32.55 11.70
CA LEU A 50 4.83 -32.69 10.48
C LEU A 50 6.26 -33.16 10.77
N ASN A 51 6.73 -34.13 9.98
CA ASN A 51 8.14 -34.53 9.98
C ASN A 51 9.03 -33.39 9.42
N SER A 52 10.36 -33.51 9.61
CA SER A 52 11.31 -32.45 9.23
C SER A 52 11.28 -32.09 7.74
N GLY A 53 11.03 -33.06 6.85
CA GLY A 53 10.93 -32.80 5.41
C GLY A 53 9.73 -31.91 5.07
N LEU A 54 8.54 -32.25 5.57
CA LEU A 54 7.33 -31.45 5.36
C LEU A 54 7.42 -30.08 6.02
N ARG A 55 8.04 -29.96 7.21
CA ARG A 55 8.30 -28.67 7.86
C ARG A 55 9.21 -27.78 7.03
N THR A 56 10.23 -28.35 6.39
CA THR A 56 11.12 -27.61 5.49
C THR A 56 10.35 -27.02 4.30
N VAL A 57 9.52 -27.82 3.63
CA VAL A 57 8.68 -27.36 2.51
C VAL A 57 7.72 -26.27 2.97
N LEU A 58 7.05 -26.49 4.10
CA LEU A 58 6.09 -25.53 4.67
C LEU A 58 6.77 -24.18 4.99
N PHE A 59 7.97 -24.21 5.58
CA PHE A 59 8.74 -23.01 5.91
C PHE A 59 9.17 -22.21 4.67
N TRP A 60 9.73 -22.87 3.66
CA TRP A 60 10.14 -22.18 2.42
C TRP A 60 8.95 -21.67 1.61
N LEU A 61 7.84 -22.40 1.59
CA LEU A 61 6.59 -21.92 1.00
C LEU A 61 6.08 -20.68 1.76
N PHE A 62 6.12 -20.72 3.09
CA PHE A 62 5.74 -19.59 3.93
C PHE A 62 6.57 -18.35 3.59
N ILE A 63 7.90 -18.48 3.54
CA ILE A 63 8.80 -17.38 3.14
C ILE A 63 8.48 -16.86 1.73
N ALA A 64 8.31 -17.75 0.75
CA ALA A 64 8.05 -17.35 -0.63
C ALA A 64 6.76 -16.52 -0.76
N VAL A 65 5.70 -16.95 -0.08
CA VAL A 65 4.42 -16.24 -0.05
C VAL A 65 4.55 -14.90 0.69
N GLU A 66 5.17 -14.88 1.87
CA GLU A 66 5.39 -13.64 2.65
C GLU A 66 6.21 -12.60 1.87
N VAL A 67 7.29 -13.03 1.20
CA VAL A 67 8.09 -12.17 0.33
C VAL A 67 7.25 -11.65 -0.83
N GLY A 68 6.43 -12.50 -1.47
CA GLY A 68 5.51 -12.09 -2.52
C GLY A 68 4.48 -11.05 -2.05
N LEU A 69 3.91 -11.24 -0.86
CA LEU A 69 2.99 -10.28 -0.23
C LEU A 69 3.71 -8.97 0.11
N PHE A 70 4.91 -9.03 0.68
CA PHE A 70 5.72 -7.87 1.02
C PHE A 70 6.06 -7.04 -0.22
N ILE A 71 6.53 -7.68 -1.29
CA ILE A 71 6.85 -6.99 -2.54
C ILE A 71 5.60 -6.30 -3.09
N LYS A 72 4.49 -7.02 -3.18
CA LYS A 72 3.25 -6.52 -3.78
C LYS A 72 2.60 -5.38 -2.99
N PHE A 73 2.51 -5.53 -1.67
CA PHE A 73 1.73 -4.62 -0.81
C PHE A 73 2.56 -3.53 -0.13
N ILE A 74 3.88 -3.69 -0.01
CA ILE A 74 4.76 -2.74 0.66
C ILE A 74 5.83 -2.22 -0.31
N ALA A 75 6.68 -3.10 -0.86
CA ALA A 75 7.84 -2.65 -1.64
C ALA A 75 7.45 -1.88 -2.91
N LEU A 76 6.45 -2.32 -3.66
CA LEU A 76 5.99 -1.65 -4.87
C LEU A 76 5.41 -0.24 -4.59
N PRO A 77 4.45 -0.04 -3.66
CA PRO A 77 4.01 1.30 -3.28
C PRO A 77 5.15 2.19 -2.77
N LEU A 78 6.09 1.62 -2.00
CA LEU A 78 7.25 2.33 -1.48
C LEU A 78 8.19 2.80 -2.61
N ALA A 79 8.47 1.93 -3.58
CA ALA A 79 9.30 2.27 -4.74
C ALA A 79 8.68 3.40 -5.57
N LYS A 80 7.36 3.39 -5.75
CA LYS A 80 6.63 4.49 -6.42
C LYS A 80 6.66 5.79 -5.60
N LEU A 81 6.54 5.69 -4.27
CA LEU A 81 6.59 6.84 -3.36
C LEU A 81 7.94 7.55 -3.39
N PHE A 82 9.04 6.80 -3.45
CA PHE A 82 10.41 7.32 -3.54
C PHE A 82 10.88 7.59 -4.99
N LYS A 83 9.97 7.51 -5.98
CA LYS A 83 10.28 7.72 -7.40
C LYS A 83 11.38 6.78 -7.94
N LEU A 84 11.63 5.63 -7.29
CA LEU A 84 12.55 4.59 -7.74
C LEU A 84 11.99 3.79 -8.93
N GLN A 85 10.66 3.83 -9.11
CA GLN A 85 9.94 3.26 -10.23
C GLN A 85 8.98 4.32 -10.82
N LYS A 86 8.64 4.20 -12.11
CA LYS A 86 7.63 5.04 -12.76
C LYS A 86 6.29 4.93 -12.02
N GLY A 87 5.88 6.04 -11.39
CA GLY A 87 4.56 6.23 -10.83
C GLY A 87 3.59 6.90 -11.81
N ILE A 88 2.48 7.40 -11.30
CA ILE A 88 1.51 8.18 -12.08
C ILE A 88 2.13 9.50 -12.53
N ASN A 89 1.87 9.90 -13.78
CA ASN A 89 2.30 11.18 -14.30
C ASN A 89 1.31 12.31 -13.94
N TYR A 90 1.66 13.56 -14.26
CA TYR A 90 0.81 14.71 -13.95
C TYR A 90 -0.56 14.67 -14.64
N LYS A 91 -0.67 14.11 -15.86
CA LYS A 91 -1.96 13.95 -16.56
C LYS A 91 -2.87 12.91 -15.88
N GLN A 92 -2.29 11.81 -15.41
CA GLN A 92 -3.02 10.80 -14.66
C GLN A 92 -3.46 11.36 -13.29
N ALA A 93 -2.57 12.10 -12.62
CA ALA A 93 -2.92 12.79 -11.39
C ALA A 93 -4.04 13.81 -11.61
N SER A 94 -3.99 14.60 -12.70
CA SER A 94 -5.05 15.59 -13.01
C SER A 94 -6.39 14.91 -13.27
N ALA A 95 -6.42 13.77 -13.97
CA ALA A 95 -7.64 13.01 -14.17
C ALA A 95 -8.24 12.49 -12.85
N ILE A 96 -7.41 12.00 -11.93
CA ILE A 96 -7.87 11.53 -10.62
C ILE A 96 -8.39 12.71 -9.77
N ILE A 97 -7.68 13.84 -9.78
CA ILE A 97 -8.09 15.06 -9.08
C ILE A 97 -9.40 15.59 -9.67
N GLY A 98 -9.53 15.64 -10.99
CA GLY A 98 -10.71 16.13 -11.70
C GLY A 98 -11.97 15.29 -11.44
N ASN A 99 -11.83 13.98 -11.26
CA ASN A 99 -12.94 13.12 -10.83
C ASN A 99 -13.48 13.47 -9.44
N HIS A 100 -12.66 14.06 -8.58
CA HIS A 100 -13.07 14.52 -7.24
C HIS A 100 -13.51 15.99 -7.24
N PHE A 101 -12.90 16.81 -8.08
CA PHE A 101 -13.18 18.24 -8.24
C PHE A 101 -13.54 18.53 -9.71
N PRO A 102 -14.82 18.39 -10.11
CA PRO A 102 -15.24 18.57 -11.51
C PRO A 102 -14.91 19.96 -12.05
N GLU A 103 -14.94 20.98 -11.19
CA GLU A 103 -14.62 22.39 -11.49
C GLU A 103 -13.19 22.63 -12.03
N VAL A 104 -12.25 21.70 -11.81
CA VAL A 104 -10.86 21.79 -12.27
C VAL A 104 -10.45 20.75 -13.29
N ASN A 105 -11.30 19.77 -13.58
CA ASN A 105 -10.93 18.64 -14.43
C ASN A 105 -10.35 19.09 -15.78
N ASP A 106 -11.12 19.86 -16.53
CA ASP A 106 -10.72 20.31 -17.86
C ASP A 106 -9.62 21.37 -17.78
N LYS A 107 -9.68 22.28 -16.80
CA LYS A 107 -8.71 23.37 -16.66
C LYS A 107 -7.30 22.85 -16.37
N LEU A 108 -7.17 21.91 -15.43
CA LEU A 108 -5.89 21.34 -15.03
C LEU A 108 -5.26 20.52 -16.15
N LEU A 109 -6.05 19.71 -16.86
CA LEU A 109 -5.57 18.95 -18.01
C LEU A 109 -5.09 19.88 -19.13
N ASN A 110 -5.86 20.93 -19.44
CA ASN A 110 -5.49 21.91 -20.46
C ASN A 110 -4.18 22.62 -20.11
N VAL A 111 -4.02 23.08 -18.86
CA VAL A 111 -2.77 23.74 -18.42
C VAL A 111 -1.56 22.81 -18.58
N LEU A 112 -1.70 21.53 -18.21
CA LEU A 112 -0.63 20.54 -18.38
C LEU A 112 -0.31 20.25 -19.86
N GLN A 113 -1.32 20.19 -20.73
CA GLN A 113 -1.14 20.00 -22.18
C GLN A 113 -0.47 21.21 -22.85
N LEU A 114 -0.89 22.42 -22.49
CA LEU A 114 -0.29 23.65 -23.00
C LEU A 114 1.20 23.73 -22.63
N LYS A 115 1.57 23.33 -21.41
CA LYS A 115 2.97 23.33 -20.99
C LYS A 115 3.84 22.27 -21.68
N GLU A 116 3.25 21.17 -22.15
CA GLU A 116 3.96 20.14 -22.93
C GLU A 116 4.18 20.55 -24.39
N THR A 117 3.53 21.62 -24.87
CA THR A 117 3.77 22.14 -26.22
C THR A 117 5.15 22.80 -26.25
N ASN A 118 5.96 22.55 -27.29
CA ASN A 118 7.30 23.14 -27.45
C ASN A 118 7.30 24.65 -27.78
N ASP A 119 6.12 25.28 -27.78
CA ASP A 119 5.98 26.73 -27.96
C ASP A 119 6.21 27.41 -26.60
N ASN A 120 7.12 28.38 -26.54
CA ASN A 120 7.43 29.14 -25.33
C ASN A 120 7.07 30.63 -25.50
N SER A 121 6.12 30.95 -26.38
CA SER A 121 5.60 32.31 -26.53
C SER A 121 5.21 32.94 -25.18
N GLU A 122 5.55 34.22 -24.99
CA GLU A 122 5.21 34.96 -23.77
C GLU A 122 3.69 34.97 -23.51
N LEU A 123 2.88 35.02 -24.57
CA LEU A 123 1.42 34.94 -24.47
C LEU A 123 0.95 33.58 -23.94
N LEU A 124 1.59 32.50 -24.36
CA LEU A 124 1.26 31.16 -23.88
C LEU A 124 1.64 31.01 -22.40
N LEU A 125 2.82 31.50 -22.01
CA LEU A 125 3.27 31.47 -20.62
C LEU A 125 2.37 32.30 -19.71
N ALA A 126 1.94 33.49 -20.15
CA ALA A 126 0.99 34.33 -19.42
C ALA A 126 -0.39 33.64 -19.29
N SER A 127 -0.88 33.00 -20.35
CA SER A 127 -2.13 32.23 -20.32
C SER A 127 -2.08 31.04 -19.36
N ILE A 128 -0.94 30.32 -19.33
CA ILE A 128 -0.69 29.23 -18.38
C ILE A 128 -0.68 29.77 -16.94
N ASP A 129 0.00 30.89 -16.69
CA ASP A 129 0.13 31.46 -15.35
C ASP A 129 -1.22 31.97 -14.81
N GLN A 130 -2.00 32.66 -15.64
CA GLN A 130 -3.36 33.12 -15.31
C GLN A 130 -4.29 31.94 -14.99
N LYS A 131 -4.28 30.89 -15.83
CA LYS A 131 -5.10 29.69 -15.58
C LYS A 131 -4.64 28.91 -14.34
N ALA A 132 -3.34 28.92 -14.04
CA ALA A 132 -2.80 28.30 -12.84
C ALA A 132 -3.20 29.06 -11.56
N GLU A 133 -3.33 30.38 -11.62
CA GLU A 133 -3.81 31.22 -10.51
C GLU A 133 -5.23 30.83 -10.07
N GLU A 134 -6.15 30.61 -11.03
CA GLU A 134 -7.51 30.13 -10.74
C GLU A 134 -7.56 28.78 -10.00
N LEU A 135 -6.53 27.94 -10.19
CA LEU A 135 -6.41 26.61 -9.59
C LEU A 135 -5.69 26.65 -8.22
N SER A 136 -5.06 27.78 -7.87
CA SER A 136 -4.27 27.95 -6.65
C SER A 136 -5.07 27.86 -5.33
N PRO A 137 -6.36 28.22 -5.25
CA PRO A 137 -7.13 27.99 -4.03
C PRO A 137 -7.44 26.52 -3.76
N ILE A 138 -7.35 25.66 -4.78
CA ILE A 138 -7.96 24.33 -4.74
C ILE A 138 -7.03 23.30 -4.08
N PRO A 139 -7.48 22.62 -3.01
CA PRO A 139 -6.65 21.71 -2.24
C PRO A 139 -6.68 20.27 -2.80
N PHE A 140 -5.85 19.99 -3.81
CA PHE A 140 -5.77 18.67 -4.49
C PHE A 140 -5.60 17.49 -3.52
N ASN A 141 -4.92 17.70 -2.39
CA ASN A 141 -4.69 16.68 -1.38
C ASN A 141 -5.99 16.11 -0.76
N PHE A 142 -7.13 16.83 -0.78
CA PHE A 142 -8.38 16.28 -0.23
C PHE A 142 -9.03 15.21 -1.10
N ALA A 143 -8.64 15.08 -2.38
CA ALA A 143 -9.07 13.98 -3.22
C ALA A 143 -8.64 12.59 -2.68
N ILE A 144 -7.67 12.54 -1.76
CA ILE A 144 -7.25 11.33 -1.06
C ILE A 144 -7.68 11.36 0.41
N ASN A 145 -8.55 10.41 0.78
CA ASN A 145 -9.04 10.24 2.14
C ASN A 145 -8.55 8.93 2.78
N PHE A 146 -7.63 9.05 3.74
CA PHE A 146 -7.09 7.90 4.48
C PHE A 146 -8.13 7.18 5.34
N LYS A 147 -9.23 7.85 5.73
CA LYS A 147 -10.31 7.22 6.51
C LYS A 147 -10.96 6.06 5.76
N HIS A 148 -10.89 6.05 4.43
CA HIS A 148 -11.41 4.92 3.65
C HIS A 148 -10.62 3.63 3.89
N ASN A 149 -9.40 3.70 4.45
CA ASN A 149 -8.59 2.53 4.75
C ASN A 149 -9.07 1.77 5.98
N THR A 150 -9.86 2.39 6.86
CA THR A 150 -10.39 1.73 8.07
C THR A 150 -11.27 0.53 7.73
N LYS A 151 -11.93 0.54 6.56
CA LYS A 151 -12.71 -0.59 6.08
C LYS A 151 -11.87 -1.85 5.87
N TYR A 152 -10.55 -1.73 5.72
CA TYR A 152 -9.65 -2.88 5.59
C TYR A 152 -9.20 -3.42 6.96
N LEU A 153 -9.34 -2.66 8.05
CA LEU A 153 -9.04 -3.18 9.40
C LEU A 153 -9.94 -4.35 9.78
N LYS A 154 -11.14 -4.45 9.18
CA LYS A 154 -12.03 -5.61 9.37
C LYS A 154 -11.37 -6.94 9.01
N TYR A 155 -10.39 -6.95 8.09
CA TYR A 155 -9.65 -8.16 7.72
C TYR A 155 -8.68 -8.59 8.83
N ALA A 156 -8.14 -7.64 9.60
CA ALA A 156 -7.27 -7.94 10.74
C ALA A 156 -8.04 -8.53 11.94
N VAL A 157 -9.36 -8.31 12.01
CA VAL A 157 -10.20 -8.84 13.09
C VAL A 157 -10.13 -10.36 13.17
N ILE A 158 -10.11 -11.05 12.03
CA ILE A 158 -10.10 -12.52 11.98
C ILE A 158 -8.85 -13.10 12.68
N PRO A 159 -7.61 -12.81 12.24
CA PRO A 159 -6.43 -13.36 12.88
C PRO A 159 -6.28 -12.89 14.34
N ILE A 160 -6.64 -11.65 14.65
CA ILE A 160 -6.59 -11.13 16.04
C ILE A 160 -7.56 -11.91 16.93
N THR A 161 -8.76 -12.20 16.46
CA THR A 161 -9.77 -12.95 17.23
C THR A 161 -9.30 -14.37 17.52
N ILE A 162 -8.64 -15.04 16.56
CA ILE A 162 -8.08 -16.39 16.77
C ILE A 162 -7.02 -16.38 17.88
N LEU A 163 -6.14 -15.38 17.87
CA LEU A 163 -5.10 -15.23 18.90
C LEU A 163 -5.72 -14.91 20.27
N LEU A 164 -6.70 -14.00 20.34
CA LEU A 164 -7.38 -13.64 21.57
C LEU A 164 -8.15 -14.82 22.18
N ILE A 165 -8.89 -15.57 21.37
CA ILE A 165 -9.61 -16.77 21.83
C ILE A 165 -8.61 -17.79 22.38
N SER A 166 -7.51 -18.03 21.68
CA SER A 166 -6.46 -18.97 22.13
C SER A 166 -5.83 -18.54 23.45
N PHE A 167 -5.61 -17.23 23.62
CA PHE A 167 -5.09 -16.63 24.85
C PHE A 167 -6.07 -16.78 26.03
N VAL A 168 -7.34 -16.42 25.83
CA VAL A 168 -8.39 -16.51 26.87
C VAL A 168 -8.64 -17.97 27.28
N LEU A 169 -8.55 -18.92 26.35
CA LEU A 169 -8.69 -20.35 26.64
C LEU A 169 -7.44 -20.98 27.29
N GLY A 170 -6.35 -20.22 27.49
CA GLY A 170 -5.09 -20.75 28.01
C GLY A 170 -4.40 -21.75 27.07
N LYS A 171 -4.81 -21.82 25.79
CA LYS A 171 -4.26 -22.73 24.79
C LYS A 171 -3.25 -22.00 23.90
N THR A 172 -2.25 -21.34 24.47
CA THR A 172 -1.21 -20.63 23.69
C THR A 172 -0.07 -21.55 23.22
N ASN A 173 -0.04 -22.79 23.71
CA ASN A 173 1.04 -23.75 23.42
C ASN A 173 1.09 -24.12 21.94
N TRP A 174 -0.05 -24.25 21.25
CA TRP A 174 -0.05 -24.52 19.82
C TRP A 174 0.69 -23.43 19.04
N PHE A 175 0.55 -22.16 19.42
CA PHE A 175 1.23 -21.07 18.74
C PHE A 175 2.73 -21.09 19.02
N THR A 176 3.12 -21.17 20.29
CA THR A 176 4.52 -21.05 20.70
C THR A 176 5.35 -22.28 20.29
N ASP A 177 4.79 -23.48 20.47
CA ASP A 177 5.50 -24.73 20.17
C ASP A 177 5.56 -24.97 18.67
N SER A 178 4.46 -24.75 17.94
CA SER A 178 4.49 -24.84 16.47
C SER A 178 5.43 -23.81 15.86
N TYR A 179 5.44 -22.57 16.38
CA TYR A 179 6.38 -21.55 15.90
C TYR A 179 7.83 -22.01 16.04
N LYS A 180 8.22 -22.52 17.22
CA LYS A 180 9.57 -23.06 17.45
C LYS A 180 9.89 -24.20 16.49
N ARG A 181 8.96 -25.13 16.26
CA ARG A 181 9.19 -26.31 15.39
C ARG A 181 9.25 -25.96 13.90
N VAL A 182 8.49 -24.96 13.46
CA VAL A 182 8.51 -24.45 12.07
C VAL A 182 9.80 -23.67 11.80
N VAL A 183 10.24 -22.81 12.72
CA VAL A 183 11.50 -22.06 12.57
C VAL A 183 12.71 -23.00 12.65
N ASN A 184 12.69 -23.94 13.59
CA ASN A 184 13.71 -24.99 13.71
C ASN A 184 13.34 -26.21 12.86
N TYR A 185 13.08 -26.00 11.56
CA TYR A 185 12.62 -27.05 10.65
C TYR A 185 13.61 -28.23 10.53
N GLN A 186 14.91 -28.00 10.79
CA GLN A 186 15.96 -29.02 10.75
C GLN A 186 16.02 -29.89 12.01
N THR A 187 15.37 -29.48 13.11
CA THR A 187 15.39 -30.23 14.36
C THR A 187 14.32 -31.32 14.34
N ALA A 188 14.70 -32.55 14.73
CA ALA A 188 13.77 -33.63 14.97
C ALA A 188 13.03 -33.40 16.29
N TYR A 189 11.70 -33.40 16.26
CA TYR A 189 10.85 -33.26 17.44
C TYR A 189 10.01 -34.53 17.59
N GLU A 190 9.94 -35.05 18.81
CA GLU A 190 9.11 -36.21 19.15
C GLU A 190 7.69 -35.76 19.56
N PRO A 191 6.63 -36.50 19.15
CA PRO A 191 5.26 -36.24 19.58
C PRO A 191 5.09 -36.37 21.10
N PRO A 192 4.26 -35.50 21.74
CA PRO A 192 3.93 -35.59 23.15
C PRO A 192 3.02 -36.78 23.46
#